data_AF-A0A7C4ZBE7-F1
#
_entry.id   AF-A0A7C4ZBE7-F1
#
_cell.length_a   1.000
_cell.length_b   1.000
_cell.length_c   1.000
_cell.angle_alpha   90.00
_cell.angle_beta   90.00
_cell.angle_gamma   90.00
#
_symmetry.space_group_name_H-M   'P 1'
#
loop_
_entity.id
_entity.type
_entity.pdbx_description
1 polymer ?
#
loop_
_entity_poly.entity_id
_entity_poly.type
_entity_poly.pdbx_seq_one_letter_code
_entity_poly.pdbx_strand_id
1 'polypeptide(L)'
;MNTRKKTTNDKLVDRIFSQITPGKEPKVYNQQFQQYRDHIISEVPNNGSFDPKYELGKNRWLLESCIKYRDARNRTRCTSQNPVLVLIHPFYIFQSGRVIRHPEKKRELAKYKENIRNLLLAKNTDIVVFETAKDYASLTSVLHNEGAIADVVFTLNEYGYILEREKPRAREKLHNKHITVCGMYDRTCFSQAHGDIEKISGTPPCIIADAILQNSKSQGLFPSTYHNSNNQAIPKEYQVTTEEFLQIDKDRTQRKIRFY
;
A
#
# COMPACT_ATOMS: atom_id res chain seq x y z
N MET A 1 -22.37 23.33 -12.44
CA MET A 1 -21.36 22.55 -11.68
C MET A 1 -22.03 21.99 -10.43
N ASN A 2 -22.29 20.68 -10.36
CA ASN A 2 -22.81 20.05 -9.14
C ASN A 2 -21.66 19.81 -8.17
N THR A 3 -21.58 20.61 -7.10
CA THR A 3 -20.60 20.40 -6.01
C THR A 3 -21.06 19.24 -5.15
N ARG A 4 -20.58 18.04 -5.48
CA ARG A 4 -20.86 16.83 -4.68
C ARG A 4 -20.35 17.03 -3.25
N LYS A 5 -21.21 16.85 -2.24
CA LYS A 5 -20.81 16.92 -0.82
C LYS A 5 -19.78 15.82 -0.54
N LYS A 6 -18.59 16.20 -0.05
CA LYS A 6 -17.54 15.26 0.38
C LYS A 6 -18.03 14.37 1.53
N THR A 7 -17.78 13.07 1.45
CA THR A 7 -18.06 12.12 2.52
C THR A 7 -17.10 12.31 3.70
N THR A 8 -17.39 11.70 4.86
CA THR A 8 -16.47 11.68 6.01
C THR A 8 -15.13 11.05 5.64
N ASN A 9 -15.14 9.99 4.84
CA ASN A 9 -13.92 9.33 4.36
C ASN A 9 -13.10 10.25 3.44
N ASP A 10 -13.75 10.98 2.53
CA ASP A 10 -13.08 11.92 1.63
C ASP A 10 -12.31 12.99 2.41
N LYS A 11 -12.96 13.58 3.43
CA LYS A 11 -12.35 14.61 4.28
C LYS A 11 -11.16 14.09 5.07
N LEU A 12 -11.25 12.85 5.55
CA LEU A 12 -10.16 12.21 6.28
C LEU A 12 -8.95 11.96 5.38
N VAL A 13 -9.18 11.33 4.22
CA VAL A 13 -8.11 11.03 3.26
C VAL A 13 -7.43 12.34 2.84
N ASP A 14 -8.19 13.40 2.57
CA ASP A 14 -7.65 14.74 2.31
C ASP A 14 -6.81 15.29 3.47
N ARG A 15 -7.29 15.15 4.69
CA ARG A 15 -6.58 15.60 5.90
C ARG A 15 -5.27 14.84 6.08
N ILE A 16 -5.27 13.52 5.90
CA ILE A 16 -4.07 12.70 5.99
C ILE A 16 -3.06 13.13 4.93
N PHE A 17 -3.48 13.17 3.66
CA PHE A 17 -2.56 13.45 2.57
C PHE A 17 -2.04 14.89 2.60
N SER A 18 -2.79 15.87 3.10
CA SER A 18 -2.27 17.24 3.27
C SER A 18 -1.15 17.34 4.32
N GLN A 19 -1.02 16.36 5.22
CA GLN A 19 -0.01 16.34 6.28
C GLN A 19 1.19 15.45 5.97
N ILE A 20 1.10 14.59 4.96
CA ILE A 20 2.21 13.74 4.50
C ILE A 20 3.21 14.60 3.71
N THR A 21 4.42 14.73 4.26
CA THR A 21 5.54 15.44 3.63
C THR A 21 6.73 14.49 3.48
N PRO A 22 7.39 14.42 2.31
CA PRO A 22 8.55 13.57 2.12
C PRO A 22 9.66 13.86 3.14
N GLY A 23 10.20 12.81 3.73
CA GLY A 23 11.26 12.90 4.73
C GLY A 23 10.82 13.51 6.06
N LYS A 24 9.51 13.57 6.34
CA LYS A 24 8.96 13.98 7.64
C LYS A 24 7.91 12.98 8.09
N GLU A 25 7.88 12.74 9.39
CA GLU A 25 6.82 11.97 10.03
C GLU A 25 5.44 12.58 9.71
N PRO A 26 4.43 11.77 9.34
CA PRO A 26 3.08 12.27 9.16
C PRO A 26 2.53 12.79 10.49
N LYS A 27 1.95 13.98 10.47
CA LYS A 27 1.32 14.58 11.67
C LYS A 27 0.01 13.90 12.06
N VAL A 28 -0.57 13.08 11.17
CA VAL A 28 -1.71 12.21 11.49
C VAL A 28 -1.16 10.83 11.86
N TYR A 29 -1.11 10.58 13.17
CA TYR A 29 -0.62 9.34 13.75
C TYR A 29 -1.67 8.72 14.68
N ASN A 30 -1.67 7.41 14.78
CA ASN A 30 -2.58 6.68 15.64
C ASN A 30 -2.10 6.69 17.09
N GLN A 31 -2.83 7.37 17.98
CA GLN A 31 -2.40 7.57 19.37
C GLN A 31 -1.96 6.31 20.12
N GLN A 32 -2.51 5.14 19.77
CA GLN A 32 -2.13 3.85 20.38
C GLN A 32 -0.62 3.58 20.31
N PHE A 33 0.01 3.97 19.20
CA PHE A 33 1.38 3.62 18.96
C PHE A 33 2.34 4.74 19.43
N GLN A 34 1.86 5.80 20.09
CA GLN A 34 2.68 6.98 20.45
C GLN A 34 3.90 6.61 21.31
N GLN A 35 3.75 5.63 22.18
CA GLN A 35 4.85 5.09 23.00
C GLN A 35 5.99 4.46 22.17
N TYR A 36 5.73 4.13 20.90
CA TYR A 36 6.72 3.58 19.97
C TYR A 36 7.25 4.64 19.01
N ARG A 37 6.81 5.89 19.14
CA ARG A 37 7.16 6.97 18.23
C ARG A 37 8.66 7.17 18.13
N ASP A 38 9.37 7.21 19.26
CA ASP A 38 10.82 7.39 19.28
C ASP A 38 11.55 6.22 18.61
N HIS A 39 11.03 4.99 18.77
CA HIS A 39 11.55 3.81 18.07
C HIS A 39 11.33 3.89 16.56
N ILE A 40 10.14 4.33 16.13
CA ILE A 40 9.82 4.52 14.72
C ILE A 40 10.72 5.61 14.12
N ILE A 41 10.91 6.73 14.82
CA ILE A 41 11.72 7.87 14.36
C ILE A 41 13.21 7.52 14.32
N SER A 42 13.77 6.95 15.38
CA SER A 42 15.21 6.67 15.49
C SER A 42 15.71 5.64 14.47
N GLU A 43 14.81 4.79 13.98
CA GLU A 43 15.13 3.74 13.01
C GLU A 43 14.86 4.16 11.55
N VAL A 44 14.31 5.34 11.35
CA VAL A 44 14.11 6.01 10.05
C VAL A 44 15.30 6.94 9.78
N PRO A 45 15.86 6.96 8.57
CA PRO A 45 16.79 6.02 7.97
C PRO A 45 18.26 6.28 8.40
N ASN A 46 18.68 5.97 9.63
CA ASN A 46 20.12 5.86 9.90
C ASN A 46 20.66 4.50 9.39
N ASN A 47 20.56 4.22 8.07
CA ASN A 47 21.23 3.13 7.31
C ASN A 47 21.43 1.72 7.97
N GLY A 48 20.75 1.38 9.07
CA GLY A 48 21.15 0.28 9.96
C GLY A 48 19.99 -0.38 10.70
N SER A 49 18.75 -0.17 10.26
CA SER A 49 17.56 -0.77 10.87
C SER A 49 17.01 -1.98 10.11
N PHE A 50 17.79 -2.57 9.21
CA PHE A 50 17.52 -3.93 8.75
C PHE A 50 17.63 -4.85 9.96
N ASP A 51 16.49 -5.35 10.41
CA ASP A 51 16.42 -6.42 11.37
C ASP A 51 16.32 -7.71 10.57
N PRO A 52 17.44 -8.41 10.26
CA PRO A 52 17.41 -9.65 9.47
C PRO A 52 16.56 -10.72 10.13
N LYS A 53 16.33 -10.58 11.44
CA LYS A 53 15.53 -11.47 12.25
C LYS A 53 14.17 -10.87 12.54
N TYR A 54 13.64 -9.88 11.80
CA TYR A 54 12.41 -9.11 12.07
C TYR A 54 11.34 -9.75 12.99
N GLU A 55 10.90 -10.98 12.70
CA GLU A 55 9.91 -11.72 13.51
C GLU A 55 10.41 -12.23 14.88
N LEU A 56 11.72 -12.40 15.02
CA LEU A 56 12.47 -12.83 16.20
C LEU A 56 13.44 -11.76 16.73
N GLY A 57 13.51 -10.60 16.08
CA GLY A 57 14.51 -9.57 16.29
C GLY A 57 14.01 -8.39 17.10
N LYS A 58 14.75 -7.27 17.02
CA LYS A 58 14.46 -6.05 17.79
C LYS A 58 13.10 -5.43 17.46
N ASN A 59 12.52 -5.72 16.29
CA ASN A 59 11.21 -5.18 15.89
C ASN A 59 10.03 -6.14 16.12
N ARG A 60 10.27 -7.33 16.69
CA ARG A 60 9.24 -8.34 16.95
C ARG A 60 8.08 -7.77 17.77
N TRP A 61 8.38 -7.08 18.86
CA TRP A 61 7.36 -6.55 19.77
C TRP A 61 6.45 -5.52 19.08
N LEU A 62 7.01 -4.71 18.17
CA LEU A 62 6.23 -3.71 17.41
C LEU A 62 5.29 -4.43 16.46
N LEU A 63 5.81 -5.41 15.73
CA LEU A 63 5.02 -6.23 14.81
C LEU A 63 3.90 -6.97 15.55
N GLU A 64 4.17 -7.59 16.70
CA GLU A 64 3.14 -8.24 17.53
C GLU A 64 2.09 -7.25 18.02
N SER A 65 2.50 -6.04 18.41
CA SER A 65 1.57 -4.97 18.82
C SER A 65 0.69 -4.52 17.67
N CYS A 66 1.27 -4.36 16.47
CA CYS A 66 0.54 -4.02 15.24
C CYS A 66 -0.45 -5.11 14.83
N ILE A 67 -0.07 -6.39 14.90
CA ILE A 67 -0.96 -7.53 14.62
C ILE A 67 -2.13 -7.55 15.59
N LYS A 68 -1.87 -7.50 16.90
CA LYS A 68 -2.93 -7.46 17.92
C LYS A 68 -3.89 -6.28 17.69
N TYR A 69 -3.34 -5.12 17.36
CA TYR A 69 -4.14 -3.92 17.07
C TYR A 69 -5.00 -4.06 15.83
N ARG A 70 -4.44 -4.58 14.73
CA ARG A 70 -5.13 -4.86 13.48
C ARG A 70 -6.27 -5.84 13.71
N ASP A 71 -5.99 -6.95 14.37
CA ASP A 71 -6.94 -8.03 14.57
C ASP A 71 -8.11 -7.60 15.47
N ALA A 72 -7.86 -6.81 16.50
CA ALA A 72 -8.91 -6.21 17.34
C ALA A 72 -9.83 -5.25 16.58
N ARG A 73 -9.40 -4.75 15.41
CA ARG A 73 -10.16 -3.81 14.58
C ARG A 73 -10.62 -4.39 13.27
N ASN A 74 -10.31 -5.66 13.00
CA ASN A 74 -10.72 -6.31 11.78
C ASN A 74 -12.21 -6.62 11.84
N ARG A 75 -13.02 -5.59 11.63
CA ARG A 75 -14.42 -5.73 11.23
C ARG A 75 -14.32 -6.20 9.79
N THR A 76 -14.53 -7.47 9.51
CA THR A 76 -14.40 -8.09 8.17
C THR A 76 -15.01 -7.21 7.08
N ARG A 77 -14.17 -6.35 6.48
CA ARG A 77 -14.54 -5.41 5.42
C ARG A 77 -14.25 -5.99 4.05
N CYS A 78 -13.31 -6.93 3.96
CA CYS A 78 -13.11 -7.68 2.73
C CYS A 78 -14.31 -8.58 2.48
N THR A 79 -15.12 -8.25 1.48
CA THR A 79 -16.22 -9.12 1.06
C THR A 79 -15.69 -10.17 0.10
N SER A 80 -16.28 -11.36 0.06
CA SER A 80 -15.87 -12.38 -0.92
C SER A 80 -16.15 -11.98 -2.37
N GLN A 81 -16.98 -10.96 -2.58
CA GLN A 81 -17.50 -10.57 -3.89
C GLN A 81 -16.73 -9.39 -4.52
N ASN A 82 -16.04 -8.58 -3.72
CA ASN A 82 -15.34 -7.40 -4.24
C ASN A 82 -13.98 -7.78 -4.85
N PRO A 83 -13.56 -7.09 -5.93
CA PRO A 83 -12.18 -7.11 -6.39
C PRO A 83 -11.28 -6.55 -5.29
N VAL A 84 -9.99 -6.89 -5.35
CA VAL A 84 -9.01 -6.40 -4.39
C VAL A 84 -7.99 -5.52 -5.09
N LEU A 85 -7.76 -4.34 -4.51
CA LEU A 85 -6.61 -3.51 -4.82
C LEU A 85 -5.56 -3.73 -3.73
N VAL A 86 -4.39 -4.23 -4.12
CA VAL A 86 -3.24 -4.34 -3.21
C VAL A 86 -2.35 -3.13 -3.39
N LEU A 87 -2.13 -2.38 -2.32
CA LEU A 87 -1.14 -1.31 -2.25
C LEU A 87 0.12 -1.84 -1.57
N ILE A 88 1.22 -1.91 -2.31
CA ILE A 88 2.51 -2.39 -1.79
C ILE A 88 3.33 -1.19 -1.32
N HIS A 89 3.64 -1.15 -0.03
CA HIS A 89 4.44 -0.10 0.62
C HIS A 89 4.09 1.34 0.20
N PRO A 90 2.80 1.73 0.16
CA PRO A 90 2.36 2.97 -0.46
C PRO A 90 2.94 4.23 0.20
N PHE A 91 3.41 4.13 1.44
CA PHE A 91 3.88 5.28 2.21
C PHE A 91 5.39 5.30 2.50
N TYR A 92 6.14 4.33 2.00
CA TYR A 92 7.56 4.16 2.34
C TYR A 92 8.42 5.42 2.11
N ILE A 93 8.33 6.09 0.95
CA ILE A 93 9.16 7.29 0.67
C ILE A 93 8.85 8.48 1.58
N PHE A 94 7.61 8.55 2.07
CA PHE A 94 7.23 9.65 2.94
C PHE A 94 7.91 9.52 4.30
N GLN A 95 8.21 8.28 4.69
CA GLN A 95 8.86 7.95 5.95
C GLN A 95 10.35 7.71 5.79
N SER A 96 10.86 7.36 4.61
CA SER A 96 12.25 6.92 4.44
C SER A 96 13.31 8.01 4.58
N GLY A 97 13.01 9.19 5.13
CA GLY A 97 13.94 10.33 5.31
C GLY A 97 14.60 10.86 4.03
N ARG A 98 14.22 10.36 2.85
CA ARG A 98 14.88 10.68 1.58
C ARG A 98 14.44 12.06 1.10
N VAL A 99 15.40 12.97 1.02
CA VAL A 99 15.17 14.31 0.47
C VAL A 99 15.22 14.23 -1.05
N ILE A 100 14.07 14.46 -1.69
CA ILE A 100 13.97 14.51 -3.15
C ILE A 100 14.29 15.94 -3.59
N ARG A 101 15.48 16.14 -4.14
CA ARG A 101 15.96 17.48 -4.56
C ARG A 101 15.50 17.86 -5.96
N HIS A 102 15.47 16.90 -6.89
CA HIS A 102 15.15 17.15 -8.30
C HIS A 102 13.66 17.52 -8.52
N PRO A 103 13.35 18.64 -9.20
CA PRO A 103 11.97 19.08 -9.43
C PRO A 103 11.09 18.05 -10.15
N GLU A 104 11.62 17.34 -11.13
CA GLU A 104 10.91 16.29 -11.86
C GLU A 104 10.47 15.16 -10.92
N LYS A 105 11.37 14.72 -10.05
CA LYS A 105 11.08 13.68 -9.04
C LYS A 105 10.08 14.14 -7.99
N LYS A 106 10.05 15.43 -7.67
CA LYS A 106 8.97 16.01 -6.85
C LYS A 106 7.62 15.97 -7.57
N ARG A 107 7.58 16.24 -8.87
CA ARG A 107 6.34 16.15 -9.68
C ARG A 107 5.85 14.71 -9.80
N GLU A 108 6.74 13.76 -10.07
CA GLU A 108 6.41 12.32 -10.10
C GLU A 108 5.84 11.86 -8.76
N LEU A 109 6.48 12.23 -7.65
CA LEU A 109 5.98 11.90 -6.32
C LEU A 109 4.63 12.55 -6.02
N ALA A 110 4.43 13.81 -6.41
CA ALA A 110 3.16 14.49 -6.23
C ALA A 110 2.04 13.80 -7.01
N LYS A 111 2.31 13.38 -8.24
CA LYS A 111 1.38 12.59 -9.06
C LYS A 111 1.08 11.23 -8.41
N TYR A 112 2.11 10.51 -7.98
CA TYR A 112 1.95 9.24 -7.26
C TYR A 112 1.08 9.40 -6.02
N LYS A 113 1.37 10.41 -5.20
CA LYS A 113 0.61 10.74 -3.99
C LYS A 113 -0.86 11.01 -4.30
N GLU A 114 -1.14 11.75 -5.38
CA GLU A 114 -2.51 12.01 -5.83
C GLU A 114 -3.22 10.74 -6.32
N ASN A 115 -2.50 9.88 -7.04
CA ASN A 115 -3.04 8.60 -7.51
C ASN A 115 -3.39 7.68 -6.33
N ILE A 116 -2.50 7.49 -5.35
CA ILE A 116 -2.79 6.72 -4.14
C ILE A 116 -3.96 7.33 -3.36
N ARG A 117 -4.02 8.66 -3.23
CA ARG A 117 -5.14 9.36 -2.60
C ARG A 117 -6.47 9.01 -3.25
N ASN A 118 -6.53 9.04 -4.58
CA ASN A 118 -7.77 8.75 -5.31
C ASN A 118 -8.14 7.26 -5.25
N LEU A 119 -7.16 6.36 -5.28
CA LEU A 119 -7.39 4.92 -5.13
C LEU A 119 -7.98 4.56 -3.76
N LEU A 120 -7.56 5.23 -2.68
CA LEU A 120 -8.14 5.07 -1.34
C LEU A 120 -9.62 5.52 -1.22
N LEU A 121 -10.16 6.16 -2.27
CA LEU A 121 -11.57 6.55 -2.35
C LEU A 121 -12.42 5.59 -3.19
N ALA A 122 -11.84 4.52 -3.73
CA ALA A 122 -12.57 3.44 -4.39
C ALA A 122 -13.58 2.82 -3.41
N LYS A 123 -14.81 2.58 -3.87
CA LYS A 123 -15.93 2.20 -2.99
C LYS A 123 -16.36 0.76 -3.14
N ASN A 124 -16.07 0.15 -4.29
CA ASN A 124 -16.49 -1.21 -4.62
C ASN A 124 -15.28 -2.14 -4.77
N THR A 125 -14.17 -1.76 -4.17
CA THR A 125 -12.92 -2.50 -4.18
C THR A 125 -12.43 -2.59 -2.74
N ASP A 126 -12.10 -3.81 -2.33
CA ASP A 126 -11.45 -4.01 -1.03
C ASP A 126 -9.98 -3.62 -1.17
N ILE A 127 -9.54 -2.63 -0.39
CA ILE A 127 -8.15 -2.20 -0.40
C ILE A 127 -7.39 -2.98 0.66
N VAL A 128 -6.39 -3.74 0.24
CA VAL A 128 -5.46 -4.45 1.12
C VAL A 128 -4.10 -3.79 1.00
N VAL A 129 -3.48 -3.49 2.13
CA VAL A 129 -2.14 -2.86 2.12
C VAL A 129 -1.10 -3.85 2.58
N PHE A 130 -0.02 -3.94 1.83
CA PHE A 130 1.17 -4.74 2.15
C PHE A 130 2.22 -3.79 2.70
N GLU A 131 2.55 -3.91 3.98
CA GLU A 131 3.33 -2.90 4.67
C GLU A 131 4.16 -3.44 5.82
N THR A 132 5.20 -2.69 6.21
CA THR A 132 5.97 -2.97 7.42
C THR A 132 5.17 -2.59 8.67
N ALA A 133 5.50 -3.17 9.83
CA ALA A 133 4.90 -2.76 11.10
C ALA A 133 5.18 -1.28 11.44
N LYS A 134 6.31 -0.73 10.98
CA LYS A 134 6.70 0.67 11.23
C LYS A 134 5.77 1.62 10.49
N ASP A 135 5.61 1.40 9.19
CA ASP A 135 4.72 2.18 8.32
C ASP A 135 3.24 2.01 8.73
N TYR A 136 2.87 0.82 9.23
CA TYR A 136 1.56 0.60 9.80
C TYR A 136 1.30 1.40 11.07
N ALA A 137 2.22 1.32 12.03
CA ALA A 137 2.12 2.05 13.29
C ALA A 137 2.07 3.57 13.05
N SER A 138 2.79 4.05 12.02
CA SER A 138 2.87 5.48 11.71
C SER A 138 1.64 6.05 11.02
N LEU A 139 1.13 5.41 9.99
CA LEU A 139 0.05 5.99 9.18
C LEU A 139 -1.04 5.00 8.80
N THR A 140 -0.67 3.81 8.32
CA THR A 140 -1.64 2.89 7.70
C THR A 140 -2.69 2.42 8.71
N SER A 141 -2.35 2.36 9.99
CA SER A 141 -3.32 2.09 11.07
C SER A 141 -4.44 3.13 11.19
N VAL A 142 -4.19 4.40 10.86
CA VAL A 142 -5.25 5.45 10.86
C VAL A 142 -6.22 5.19 9.72
N LEU A 143 -5.70 4.94 8.52
CA LEU A 143 -6.52 4.62 7.34
C LEU A 143 -7.32 3.33 7.55
N HIS A 144 -6.74 2.35 8.24
CA HIS A 144 -7.40 1.11 8.62
C HIS A 144 -8.54 1.34 9.63
N ASN A 145 -8.33 2.15 10.67
CA ASN A 145 -9.36 2.43 11.70
C ASN A 145 -10.62 3.07 11.12
N GLU A 146 -10.40 4.04 10.24
CA GLU A 146 -11.45 4.78 9.58
C GLU A 146 -12.04 3.98 8.41
N GLY A 147 -11.28 2.97 7.99
CA GLY A 147 -11.66 1.93 7.04
C GLY A 147 -11.70 2.40 5.60
N ALA A 148 -10.81 3.32 5.26
CA ALA A 148 -10.35 3.54 3.90
C ALA A 148 -9.57 2.31 3.36
N ILE A 149 -9.06 1.47 4.26
CA ILE A 149 -8.39 0.21 3.96
C ILE A 149 -9.18 -0.92 4.62
N ALA A 150 -9.37 -2.02 3.88
CA ALA A 150 -10.10 -3.19 4.35
C ALA A 150 -9.24 -4.10 5.24
N ASP A 151 -7.96 -4.27 4.94
CA ASP A 151 -7.02 -5.03 5.78
C ASP A 151 -5.56 -4.69 5.49
N VAL A 152 -4.65 -5.15 6.36
CA VAL A 152 -3.20 -5.04 6.20
C VAL A 152 -2.54 -6.40 6.35
N VAL A 153 -1.64 -6.72 5.41
CA VAL A 153 -0.75 -7.89 5.45
C VAL A 153 0.66 -7.40 5.73
N PHE A 154 1.30 -7.94 6.76
CA PHE A 154 2.65 -7.50 7.12
C PHE A 154 3.71 -8.14 6.24
N THR A 155 4.67 -7.32 5.80
CA THR A 155 5.78 -7.74 4.95
C THR A 155 7.15 -7.52 5.60
N LEU A 156 8.18 -8.15 5.04
CA LEU A 156 9.58 -7.95 5.43
C LEU A 156 10.12 -6.64 4.87
N ASN A 157 10.73 -5.83 5.76
CA ASN A 157 11.08 -4.41 5.55
C ASN A 157 11.69 -4.01 4.19
N GLU A 158 12.60 -4.81 3.63
CA GLU A 158 13.42 -4.39 2.48
C GLU A 158 13.09 -5.10 1.18
N TYR A 159 12.15 -6.04 1.20
CA TYR A 159 11.93 -6.92 0.05
C TYR A 159 10.47 -7.19 -0.26
N GLY A 160 9.53 -6.62 0.50
CA GLY A 160 8.10 -6.78 0.23
C GLY A 160 7.56 -8.20 0.40
N TYR A 161 8.37 -9.15 0.87
CA TYR A 161 7.94 -10.53 1.13
C TYR A 161 6.84 -10.55 2.17
N ILE A 162 5.76 -11.26 1.90
CA ILE A 162 4.74 -11.54 2.90
C ILE A 162 5.39 -12.42 3.99
N LEU A 163 5.26 -12.04 5.25
CA LEU A 163 5.76 -12.85 6.36
C LEU A 163 5.08 -14.23 6.34
N GLU A 164 5.79 -15.30 6.68
CA GLU A 164 5.26 -16.66 6.59
C GLU A 164 3.93 -16.81 7.36
N ARG A 165 3.88 -16.26 8.58
CA ARG A 165 2.68 -16.27 9.42
C ARG A 165 1.51 -15.45 8.88
N GLU A 166 1.78 -14.54 7.95
CA GLU A 166 0.79 -13.67 7.32
C GLU A 166 0.23 -14.27 6.02
N LYS A 167 0.88 -15.30 5.46
CA LYS A 167 0.41 -15.99 4.24
C LYS A 167 -1.01 -16.56 4.34
N PRO A 168 -1.45 -17.18 5.46
CA PRO A 168 -2.83 -17.63 5.58
C PRO A 168 -3.83 -16.48 5.43
N ARG A 169 -3.52 -15.31 6.02
CA ARG A 169 -4.35 -14.10 5.91
C ARG A 169 -4.34 -13.55 4.49
N ALA A 170 -3.17 -13.46 3.86
CA ALA A 170 -3.08 -13.05 2.46
C ALA A 170 -3.89 -13.98 1.55
N ARG A 171 -3.85 -15.30 1.78
CA ARG A 171 -4.67 -16.28 1.06
C ARG A 171 -6.15 -16.03 1.25
N GLU A 172 -6.61 -15.81 2.47
CA GLU A 172 -8.01 -15.47 2.74
C GLU A 172 -8.47 -14.24 1.95
N LYS A 173 -7.60 -13.23 1.81
CA LYS A 173 -7.95 -11.98 1.14
C LYS A 173 -7.86 -12.02 -0.38
N LEU A 174 -6.96 -12.83 -0.94
CA LEU A 174 -6.59 -12.75 -2.36
C LEU A 174 -7.04 -13.95 -3.20
N HIS A 175 -7.25 -15.11 -2.59
CA HIS A 175 -7.57 -16.34 -3.32
C HIS A 175 -8.90 -16.22 -4.08
N ASN A 176 -8.91 -16.63 -5.36
CA ASN A 176 -10.07 -16.57 -6.26
C ASN A 176 -10.67 -15.16 -6.44
N LYS A 177 -9.86 -14.11 -6.31
CA LYS A 177 -10.30 -12.73 -6.55
C LYS A 177 -9.62 -12.11 -7.75
N HIS A 178 -10.28 -11.13 -8.35
CA HIS A 178 -9.64 -10.24 -9.30
C HIS A 178 -8.73 -9.26 -8.54
N ILE A 179 -7.43 -9.37 -8.75
CA ILE A 179 -6.42 -8.59 -8.05
C ILE A 179 -5.85 -7.52 -8.97
N THR A 180 -5.84 -6.29 -8.51
CA THR A 180 -5.06 -5.20 -9.09
C THR A 180 -4.00 -4.76 -8.08
N VAL A 181 -2.79 -4.47 -8.54
CA VAL A 181 -1.67 -4.10 -7.67
C VAL A 181 -1.06 -2.77 -8.10
N CYS A 182 -0.67 -1.97 -7.12
CA CYS A 182 0.14 -0.78 -7.32
C CYS A 182 0.90 -0.44 -6.04
N GLY A 183 1.68 0.63 -6.05
CA GLY A 183 2.42 1.00 -4.85
C GLY A 183 3.81 1.53 -5.16
N MET A 184 4.61 1.60 -4.10
CA MET A 184 5.97 2.09 -4.18
C MET A 184 6.94 1.01 -3.77
N TYR A 185 8.11 1.00 -4.40
CA TYR A 185 9.00 -0.14 -4.27
C TYR A 185 10.45 0.24 -4.53
N ASP A 186 11.37 -0.53 -3.96
CA ASP A 186 12.62 -0.78 -4.66
C ASP A 186 12.41 -1.93 -5.66
N ARG A 187 13.35 -2.11 -6.61
CA ARG A 187 13.17 -3.09 -7.71
C ARG A 187 12.82 -4.50 -7.22
N THR A 188 13.27 -4.87 -6.04
CA THR A 188 13.06 -6.19 -5.43
C THR A 188 11.72 -6.31 -4.70
N CYS A 189 11.23 -5.26 -4.05
CA CYS A 189 9.99 -5.31 -3.27
C CYS A 189 8.76 -5.68 -4.09
N PHE A 190 8.55 -5.00 -5.21
CA PHE A 190 7.31 -5.18 -5.97
C PHE A 190 7.31 -6.48 -6.76
N SER A 191 8.44 -6.86 -7.35
CA SER A 191 8.56 -8.11 -8.10
C SER A 191 8.32 -9.33 -7.21
N GLN A 192 8.82 -9.29 -5.96
CA GLN A 192 8.58 -10.35 -4.99
C GLN A 192 7.13 -10.36 -4.48
N ALA A 193 6.60 -9.20 -4.06
CA ALA A 193 5.21 -9.10 -3.63
C ALA A 193 4.24 -9.53 -4.74
N HIS A 194 4.49 -9.16 -5.99
CA HIS A 194 3.72 -9.60 -7.14
C HIS A 194 3.79 -11.12 -7.33
N GLY A 195 4.98 -11.71 -7.24
CA GLY A 195 5.15 -13.16 -7.34
C GLY A 195 4.43 -13.92 -6.22
N ASP A 196 4.45 -13.40 -4.99
CA ASP A 196 3.69 -13.95 -3.87
C ASP A 196 2.17 -13.83 -4.11
N ILE A 197 1.71 -12.67 -4.58
CA ILE A 197 0.30 -12.44 -4.94
C ILE A 197 -0.14 -13.44 -6.01
N GLU A 198 0.61 -13.58 -7.10
CA GLU A 198 0.30 -14.49 -8.21
C GLU A 198 0.22 -15.95 -7.75
N LYS A 199 1.16 -16.40 -6.90
CA LYS A 199 1.12 -17.75 -6.30
C LYS A 199 -0.09 -17.97 -5.40
N ILE A 200 -0.54 -16.93 -4.70
CA ILE A 200 -1.66 -17.00 -3.76
C ILE A 200 -3.01 -16.92 -4.48
N SER A 201 -3.14 -16.02 -5.47
CA SER A 201 -4.37 -15.81 -6.24
C SER A 201 -4.59 -16.89 -7.29
N GLY A 202 -3.51 -17.53 -7.76
CA GLY A 202 -3.53 -18.48 -8.87
C GLY A 202 -3.61 -17.83 -10.25
N THR A 203 -3.61 -16.49 -10.32
CA THR A 203 -3.67 -15.72 -11.56
C THR A 203 -2.75 -14.50 -11.51
N PRO A 204 -2.14 -14.10 -12.64
CA PRO A 204 -1.35 -12.87 -12.69
C PRO A 204 -2.22 -11.65 -12.34
N PRO A 205 -1.81 -10.80 -11.38
CA PRO A 205 -2.58 -9.60 -11.05
C PRO A 205 -2.45 -8.52 -12.15
N CYS A 206 -3.50 -7.71 -12.31
CA CYS A 206 -3.41 -6.47 -13.09
C CYS A 206 -2.57 -5.42 -12.34
N ILE A 207 -2.00 -4.46 -13.06
CA ILE A 207 -1.23 -3.36 -12.46
C ILE A 207 -1.84 -1.99 -12.76
N ILE A 208 -1.73 -1.04 -11.82
CA ILE A 208 -2.02 0.38 -12.09
C ILE A 208 -0.72 1.09 -12.43
N ALA A 209 -0.41 1.18 -13.71
CA ALA A 209 0.91 1.57 -14.22
C ALA A 209 1.34 2.98 -13.79
N ASP A 210 0.41 3.92 -13.66
CA ASP A 210 0.70 5.29 -13.24
C ASP A 210 0.64 5.51 -11.71
N ALA A 211 0.31 4.46 -10.94
CA ALA A 211 0.38 4.43 -9.48
C ALA A 211 1.49 3.49 -8.99
N ILE A 212 2.52 3.34 -9.81
CA ILE A 212 3.70 2.50 -9.59
C ILE A 212 4.92 3.42 -9.63
N LEU A 213 5.63 3.51 -8.51
CA LEU A 213 6.79 4.38 -8.36
C LEU A 213 8.00 3.61 -7.84
N GLN A 214 9.03 3.50 -8.67
CA GLN A 214 10.28 2.83 -8.32
C GLN A 214 11.20 3.78 -7.56
N ASN A 215 11.87 3.32 -6.52
CA ASN A 215 12.91 4.02 -5.78
C ASN A 215 14.24 3.29 -5.92
N SER A 216 15.12 3.78 -6.79
CA SER A 216 16.47 3.29 -6.96
C SER A 216 17.44 4.06 -6.05
N LYS A 217 18.31 3.36 -5.30
CA LYS A 217 19.38 3.98 -4.50
C LYS A 217 20.33 4.84 -5.36
N SER A 218 20.55 4.47 -6.62
CA SER A 218 21.48 5.14 -7.52
C SER A 218 20.82 6.08 -8.55
N GLN A 219 19.56 5.83 -8.91
CA GLN A 219 18.90 6.55 -9.99
C GLN A 219 17.75 7.47 -9.50
N GLY A 220 17.24 7.30 -8.28
CA GLY A 220 16.12 8.09 -7.75
C GLY A 220 14.74 7.46 -8.04
N LEU A 221 13.69 8.29 -8.08
CA LEU A 221 12.31 7.83 -8.31
C LEU A 221 12.00 7.70 -9.81
N PHE A 222 11.25 6.71 -10.29
CA PHE A 222 10.80 6.68 -11.70
C PHE A 222 9.41 6.06 -11.85
N PRO A 223 8.60 6.53 -12.83
CA PRO A 223 7.52 5.73 -13.39
C PRO A 223 8.15 4.50 -14.05
N SER A 224 7.76 3.29 -13.65
CA SER A 224 8.33 2.10 -14.29
C SER A 224 7.47 1.62 -15.44
N THR A 225 8.11 1.26 -16.54
CA THR A 225 7.72 0.03 -17.25
C THR A 225 7.98 -1.13 -16.29
N TYR A 226 6.95 -1.67 -15.67
CA TYR A 226 7.09 -2.75 -14.69
C TYR A 226 7.43 -4.08 -15.39
N HIS A 227 8.36 -4.82 -14.80
CA HIS A 227 8.71 -6.18 -15.20
C HIS A 227 8.40 -7.15 -14.05
N ASN A 228 7.82 -8.32 -14.35
CA ASN A 228 7.53 -9.35 -13.36
C ASN A 228 8.81 -9.92 -12.69
N SER A 229 8.65 -10.87 -11.78
CA SER A 229 9.77 -11.55 -11.11
C SER A 229 10.75 -12.24 -12.07
N ASN A 230 10.33 -12.52 -13.30
CA ASN A 230 11.16 -13.10 -14.37
C ASN A 230 11.76 -12.02 -15.29
N ASN A 231 11.70 -10.74 -14.91
CA ASN A 231 12.17 -9.59 -15.68
C ASN A 231 11.45 -9.41 -17.03
N GLN A 232 10.25 -9.96 -17.20
CA GLN A 232 9.43 -9.79 -18.41
C GLN A 232 8.50 -8.60 -18.24
N ALA A 233 8.38 -7.77 -19.29
CA ALA A 233 7.41 -6.68 -19.29
C ALA A 233 5.99 -7.22 -19.08
N ILE A 234 5.20 -6.57 -18.24
CA ILE A 234 3.79 -6.96 -18.08
C ILE A 234 3.05 -6.70 -19.38
N PRO A 235 2.29 -7.66 -19.92
CA PRO A 235 1.52 -7.45 -21.14
C PRO A 235 0.50 -6.32 -20.98
N LYS A 236 0.21 -5.59 -22.06
CA LYS A 236 -0.57 -4.34 -22.00
C LYS A 236 -2.00 -4.57 -21.47
N GLU A 237 -2.57 -5.73 -21.74
CA GLU A 237 -3.88 -6.18 -21.28
C GLU A 237 -3.98 -6.37 -19.76
N TYR A 238 -2.86 -6.48 -19.05
CA TYR A 238 -2.79 -6.51 -17.59
C TYR A 238 -2.44 -5.15 -16.99
N GLN A 239 -2.43 -4.07 -17.78
CA GLN A 239 -2.12 -2.73 -17.31
C GLN A 239 -3.34 -1.81 -17.44
N VAL A 240 -3.63 -1.08 -16.36
CA VAL A 240 -4.60 0.00 -16.33
C VAL A 240 -3.96 1.26 -15.75
N THR A 241 -4.59 2.41 -15.98
CA THR A 241 -4.31 3.67 -15.29
C THR A 241 -5.22 3.84 -14.08
N THR A 242 -4.87 4.78 -13.21
CA THR A 242 -5.67 5.13 -12.04
C THR A 242 -7.07 5.58 -12.45
N GLU A 243 -7.18 6.33 -13.54
CA GLU A 243 -8.47 6.80 -14.07
C GLU A 243 -9.34 5.64 -14.58
N GLU A 244 -8.77 4.76 -15.40
CA GLU A 244 -9.47 3.56 -15.90
C GLU A 244 -9.94 2.66 -14.76
N PHE A 245 -9.08 2.41 -13.77
CA PHE A 245 -9.44 1.62 -12.59
C PHE A 245 -10.62 2.25 -11.82
N LEU A 246 -10.57 3.57 -11.58
CA LEU A 246 -11.64 4.27 -10.86
C LEU A 246 -12.94 4.34 -11.67
N GLN A 247 -12.85 4.34 -13.00
CA GLN A 247 -14.03 4.23 -13.85
C GLN A 247 -14.66 2.83 -13.74
N ILE A 248 -13.85 1.77 -13.79
CA ILE A 248 -14.30 0.38 -13.55
C ILE A 248 -14.95 0.23 -12.17
N ASP A 249 -14.34 0.79 -11.12
CA ASP A 249 -14.90 0.76 -9.76
C ASP A 249 -16.26 1.46 -9.68
N LYS A 250 -16.42 2.61 -10.36
CA LYS A 250 -17.70 3.33 -10.43
C LYS A 250 -18.76 2.55 -11.20
N ASP A 251 -18.42 1.97 -12.34
CA ASP A 251 -19.37 1.28 -13.22
C ASP A 251 -19.94 0.01 -12.58
N ARG A 252 -19.19 -0.64 -11.68
CA ARG A 252 -19.69 -1.72 -10.81
C ARG A 252 -20.82 -1.26 -9.88
N THR A 253 -20.88 0.03 -9.53
CA THR A 253 -22.00 0.60 -8.77
C THR A 253 -23.27 0.70 -9.62
N GLN A 254 -23.11 0.93 -10.92
CA GLN A 254 -24.21 1.31 -11.82
C GLN A 254 -24.84 0.11 -12.53
N ARG A 255 -24.17 -1.06 -12.53
CA ARG A 255 -24.69 -2.27 -13.15
C ARG A 255 -24.53 -3.47 -12.23
N LYS A 256 -25.56 -4.34 -12.15
CA LYS A 256 -25.44 -5.75 -11.71
C LYS A 256 -24.62 -6.55 -12.74
N ILE A 257 -23.39 -6.13 -13.06
CA ILE A 257 -22.51 -6.95 -13.90
C ILE A 257 -21.97 -8.07 -13.02
N ARG A 258 -22.49 -9.29 -13.24
CA ARG A 258 -21.79 -10.52 -12.92
C ARG A 258 -20.65 -10.65 -13.92
N PHE A 259 -19.42 -10.58 -13.47
CA PHE A 259 -18.30 -11.08 -14.26
C PHE A 259 -18.32 -12.62 -14.13
N TYR A 260 -18.16 -13.29 -15.27
CA TYR A 260 -17.93 -14.73 -15.37
C TYR A 260 -16.51 -15.07 -14.89
#